data_AF-A0A2V7EU37-F1
#
_entry.id   AF-A0A2V7EU37-F1
#
_cell.length_a   1.000
_cell.length_b   1.000
_cell.length_c   1.000
_cell.angle_alpha   90.00
_cell.angle_beta   90.00
_cell.angle_gamma   90.00
#
_symmetry.space_group_name_H-M   'P 1'
#
loop_
_entity.id
_entity.type
_entity.pdbx_description
1 polymer ?
#
loop_
_entity_poly.entity_id
_entity_poly.type
_entity_poly.pdbx_seq_one_letter_code
_entity_poly.pdbx_strand_id
1 'polypeptide(L)'
;MRAWRAVVLINLALLIGVGWGYLYWGLRARNLERELAVARATTGNIEREWKVEGVVRAILPEINVLVLTHGEIPGYMPAMTMGFRAASPKIHESVRVGDAVRFTVRGVPPNVAIITIEKAR
;
A
#
# COMPACT_ATOMS: atom_id res chain seq x y z
N MET A 1 28.67 33.03 47.14
CA MET A 1 27.28 33.33 46.70
C MET A 1 27.05 33.33 45.17
N ARG A 2 28.07 33.18 44.31
CA ARG A 2 27.92 33.28 42.84
C ARG A 2 27.66 31.95 42.10
N ALA A 3 28.11 30.81 42.64
CA ALA A 3 28.01 29.51 41.97
C ALA A 3 26.56 28.98 41.82
N TRP A 4 25.73 29.13 42.85
CA TRP A 4 24.30 28.75 42.81
C TRP A 4 23.55 29.44 41.67
N ARG A 5 23.81 30.74 41.46
CA ARG A 5 23.17 31.52 40.40
C ARG A 5 23.54 30.98 39.00
N ALA A 6 24.81 30.59 38.81
CA ALA A 6 25.25 30.01 37.55
C ALA A 6 24.57 28.65 37.28
N VAL A 7 24.47 27.78 38.28
CA VAL A 7 23.80 26.47 38.16
C VAL A 7 22.31 26.62 37.82
N VAL A 8 21.62 27.58 38.44
CA VAL A 8 20.21 27.87 38.14
C VAL A 8 20.04 28.34 36.70
N LEU A 9 20.89 29.26 36.23
CA LEU A 9 20.81 29.78 34.86
C LEU A 9 21.10 28.69 33.81
N ILE A 10 22.05 27.80 34.07
CA ILE A 10 22.37 26.68 33.17
C ILE A 10 21.19 25.70 33.07
N ASN A 11 20.59 25.32 34.21
CA ASN A 11 19.42 24.43 34.20
C ASN A 11 18.21 25.09 33.52
N LEU A 12 18.00 26.39 33.74
CA LEU A 12 16.93 27.13 33.08
C LEU A 12 17.13 27.17 31.56
N ALA A 13 18.36 27.44 31.11
CA ALA A 13 18.69 27.45 29.68
C ALA A 13 18.52 26.06 29.05
N LEU A 14 18.91 24.99 29.75
CA LEU A 14 18.69 23.61 29.31
C LEU A 14 17.21 23.27 29.20
N LEU A 15 16.40 23.62 30.22
CA LEU A 15 14.96 23.36 30.21
C LEU A 15 14.24 24.12 29.09
N ILE A 16 14.63 25.38 28.86
CA ILE A 16 14.07 26.18 27.77
C ILE A 16 14.49 25.60 26.41
N GLY A 17 15.76 25.25 26.22
CA GLY A 17 16.25 24.67 24.97
C GLY A 17 15.58 23.32 24.65
N VAL A 18 15.48 22.43 25.64
CA VAL A 18 14.82 21.13 25.49
C VAL A 18 13.32 21.29 25.29
N GLY A 19 12.66 22.16 26.06
CA GLY A 19 11.23 22.43 25.94
C GLY A 19 10.86 23.03 24.59
N TRP A 20 11.66 24.00 24.11
CA TRP A 20 11.47 24.62 22.81
C TRP A 20 11.74 23.63 21.67
N GLY A 21 12.79 22.81 21.80
CA GLY A 21 13.08 21.73 20.85
C GLY A 21 11.96 20.70 20.77
N TYR A 22 11.42 20.27 21.91
CA TYR A 22 10.30 19.33 21.96
C TYR A 22 9.01 19.90 21.37
N LEU A 23 8.70 21.16 21.65
CA LEU A 23 7.53 21.83 21.10
C LEU A 23 7.66 22.02 19.58
N TYR A 24 8.83 22.45 19.10
CA TYR A 24 9.12 22.57 17.68
C TYR A 24 9.04 21.21 16.96
N TRP A 25 9.62 20.16 17.56
CA TRP A 25 9.54 18.80 17.03
C TRP A 25 8.09 18.30 16.96
N GLY A 26 7.30 18.53 18.00
CA GLY A 26 5.88 18.16 18.02
C GLY A 26 5.07 18.87 16.93
N LEU A 27 5.28 20.17 16.73
CA LEU A 27 4.63 20.91 15.63
C LEU A 27 5.09 20.41 14.25
N ARG A 28 6.39 20.13 14.08
CA ARG A 28 6.95 19.60 12.84
C ARG A 28 6.42 18.21 12.50
N ALA A 29 6.34 17.31 13.49
CA ALA A 29 5.79 15.97 13.33
C ALA A 29 4.35 16.02 12.81
N ARG A 30 3.50 16.87 13.41
CA ARG A 30 2.10 17.05 12.98
C ARG A 30 1.97 17.61 11.56
N ASN A 31 2.90 18.48 11.12
CA ASN A 31 2.91 18.95 9.73
C ASN A 31 3.31 17.84 8.77
N LEU A 32 4.35 17.07 9.11
CA LEU A 32 4.82 15.95 8.28
C LEU A 32 3.75 14.85 8.15
N GLU A 33 3.02 14.54 9.23
CA GLU A 33 1.90 13.59 9.18
C GLU A 33 0.79 14.06 8.22
N ARG A 34 0.46 15.37 8.24
CA ARG A 34 -0.51 15.95 7.30
C ARG A 34 -0.02 15.89 5.86
N GLU A 35 1.24 16.26 5.61
CA GLU A 35 1.85 16.17 4.28
C GLU A 35 1.87 14.73 3.75
N LEU A 36 2.22 13.75 4.59
CA LEU A 36 2.17 12.33 4.26
C LEU A 36 0.74 11.85 3.97
N ALA A 37 -0.25 12.27 4.77
CA ALA A 37 -1.65 11.93 4.55
C ALA A 37 -2.14 12.45 3.20
N VAL A 38 -1.81 13.70 2.85
CA VAL A 38 -2.14 14.30 1.55
C VAL A 38 -1.43 13.55 0.41
N ALA A 39 -0.13 13.28 0.52
CA ALA A 39 0.63 12.55 -0.50
C ALA A 39 0.13 11.13 -0.72
N ARG A 40 -0.32 10.44 0.34
CA ARG A 40 -0.98 9.13 0.25
C ARG A 40 -2.35 9.24 -0.40
N ALA A 41 -3.13 10.27 -0.07
CA ALA A 41 -4.44 10.49 -0.69
C ALA A 41 -4.34 10.81 -2.19
N THR A 42 -3.28 11.50 -2.63
CA THR A 42 -3.05 11.80 -4.05
C THR A 42 -2.49 10.60 -4.82
N THR A 43 -1.51 9.90 -4.26
CA THR A 43 -0.86 8.74 -4.91
C THR A 43 -1.72 7.48 -4.86
N GLY A 44 -2.40 7.28 -3.72
CA GLY A 44 -3.33 6.19 -3.46
C GLY A 44 -4.72 6.41 -4.02
N ASN A 45 -4.90 7.28 -5.01
CA ASN A 45 -6.14 7.40 -5.79
C ASN A 45 -5.89 7.25 -7.30
N ILE A 46 -4.66 6.97 -7.71
CA ILE A 46 -4.35 6.76 -9.12
C ILE A 46 -4.72 5.33 -9.45
N GLU A 47 -5.87 5.18 -10.11
CA GLU A 47 -6.27 3.92 -10.72
C GLU A 47 -5.22 3.53 -11.76
N ARG A 48 -4.75 2.30 -11.66
CA ARG A 48 -3.76 1.72 -12.55
C ARG A 48 -4.30 0.42 -13.11
N GLU A 49 -3.87 0.10 -14.32
CA GLU A 49 -4.25 -1.11 -15.03
C GLU A 49 -2.99 -1.83 -15.49
N TRP A 50 -2.96 -3.14 -15.28
CA TRP A 50 -1.87 -3.99 -15.74
C TRP A 50 -2.43 -5.22 -16.43
N LYS A 51 -1.78 -5.62 -17.52
CA LYS A 51 -2.01 -6.89 -18.20
C LYS A 51 -0.93 -7.86 -17.76
N VAL A 52 -1.34 -9.01 -17.23
CA VAL A 52 -0.47 -9.97 -16.57
C VAL A 52 -0.82 -11.37 -17.06
N GLU A 53 0.17 -12.22 -17.21
CA GLU A 53 -0.02 -13.65 -17.48
C GLU A 53 0.13 -14.44 -16.18
N GLY A 54 -0.58 -15.56 -16.07
CA GLY A 54 -0.49 -16.40 -14.89
C GLY A 54 -1.19 -17.74 -15.05
N VAL A 55 -1.22 -18.49 -13.97
CA VAL A 55 -1.87 -19.80 -13.89
C VAL A 55 -2.87 -19.81 -12.75
N VAL A 56 -4.10 -20.25 -13.01
CA VAL A 56 -5.14 -20.38 -11.99
C VAL A 56 -4.80 -21.54 -11.05
N ARG A 57 -4.70 -21.27 -9.74
CA ARG A 57 -4.39 -22.26 -8.71
C ARG A 57 -5.60 -22.67 -7.89
N ALA A 58 -6.53 -21.76 -7.62
CA ALA A 58 -7.80 -22.06 -6.97
C ALA A 58 -8.85 -21.01 -7.34
N ILE A 59 -10.12 -21.39 -7.23
CA ILE A 59 -11.27 -20.51 -7.44
C ILE A 59 -12.14 -20.64 -6.20
N LEU A 60 -12.36 -19.53 -5.47
CA LEU A 60 -13.17 -19.45 -4.26
C LEU A 60 -14.36 -18.51 -4.51
N PRO A 61 -15.44 -19.00 -5.15
CA PRO A 61 -16.60 -18.18 -5.48
C PRO A 61 -17.32 -17.63 -4.25
N GLU A 62 -17.30 -18.35 -3.12
CA GLU A 62 -17.95 -17.96 -1.86
C GLU A 62 -17.44 -16.63 -1.29
N ILE A 63 -16.19 -16.28 -1.57
CA ILE A 63 -15.56 -15.02 -1.17
C ILE A 63 -15.15 -14.14 -2.36
N ASN A 64 -15.56 -14.51 -3.58
CA ASN A 64 -15.25 -13.83 -4.84
C ASN A 64 -13.72 -13.63 -5.07
N VAL A 65 -12.93 -14.69 -4.84
CA VAL A 65 -11.47 -14.68 -4.98
C VAL A 65 -10.99 -15.74 -5.96
N LEU A 66 -10.10 -15.38 -6.89
CA LEU A 66 -9.29 -16.31 -7.67
C LEU A 66 -7.87 -16.30 -7.13
N VAL A 67 -7.32 -17.46 -6.82
CA VAL A 67 -5.90 -17.61 -6.48
C VAL A 67 -5.14 -17.91 -7.77
N LEU A 68 -4.22 -17.02 -8.15
CA LEU A 68 -3.38 -17.19 -9.34
C LEU A 68 -1.91 -17.12 -8.96
N THR A 69 -1.10 -17.96 -9.61
CA THR A 69 0.33 -17.71 -9.75
C THR A 69 0.50 -16.73 -10.91
N HIS A 70 0.71 -15.46 -10.60
CA HIS A 70 0.87 -14.42 -11.61
C HIS A 70 2.33 -14.14 -11.91
N GLY A 71 2.60 -13.69 -13.13
CA GLY A 71 3.90 -13.14 -13.54
C GLY A 71 4.16 -11.78 -12.91
N GLU A 72 5.29 -11.17 -13.26
CA GLU A 72 5.64 -9.85 -12.76
C GLU A 72 4.60 -8.79 -13.19
N ILE A 73 4.23 -7.94 -12.24
CA ILE A 73 3.41 -6.74 -12.47
C ILE A 73 4.34 -5.52 -12.34
N PRO A 74 4.82 -4.96 -13.46
CA PRO A 74 5.85 -3.93 -13.44
C PRO A 74 5.48 -2.74 -12.55
N GLY A 75 6.39 -2.41 -11.62
CA GLY A 75 6.21 -1.30 -10.68
C GLY A 75 5.14 -1.50 -9.60
N TYR A 76 4.58 -2.70 -9.47
CA TYR A 76 3.60 -3.02 -8.42
C TYR A 76 3.97 -4.25 -7.60
N MET A 77 4.12 -5.41 -8.22
CA MET A 77 4.36 -6.68 -7.51
C MET A 77 5.20 -7.66 -8.33
N PRO A 78 6.18 -8.36 -7.73
CA PRO A 78 6.90 -9.44 -8.40
C PRO A 78 6.00 -10.67 -8.62
N ALA A 79 6.45 -11.62 -9.44
CA ALA A 79 5.72 -12.86 -9.68
C ALA A 79 5.53 -13.65 -8.37
N MET A 80 4.28 -13.95 -8.02
CA MET A 80 3.93 -14.71 -6.81
C MET A 80 2.56 -15.39 -6.95
N THR A 81 2.21 -16.21 -5.96
CA THR A 81 0.87 -16.83 -5.88
C THR A 81 0.04 -16.11 -4.84
N MET A 82 -1.06 -15.50 -5.27
CA MET A 82 -1.95 -14.77 -4.38
C MET A 82 -3.39 -14.74 -4.88
N GLY A 83 -4.30 -14.36 -4.00
CA GLY A 83 -5.72 -14.17 -4.29
C GLY A 83 -6.01 -12.77 -4.85
N PHE A 84 -6.75 -12.71 -5.96
CA PHE A 84 -7.33 -11.49 -6.51
C PHE A 84 -8.85 -11.57 -6.47
N ARG A 85 -9.52 -10.44 -6.20
CA ARG A 85 -10.97 -10.37 -6.37
C ARG A 85 -11.33 -10.28 -7.84
N ALA A 86 -12.44 -10.91 -8.23
CA ALA A 86 -13.01 -10.70 -9.56
C ALA A 86 -13.97 -9.50 -9.54
N ALA A 87 -13.94 -8.68 -10.60
CA ALA A 87 -14.90 -7.59 -10.79
C ALA A 87 -16.33 -8.11 -11.09
N SER A 88 -16.44 -9.36 -11.55
CA SER A 88 -17.72 -10.02 -11.82
C SER A 88 -17.63 -11.53 -11.53
N PRO A 89 -18.69 -12.16 -10.97
CA PRO A 89 -18.74 -13.60 -10.79
C PRO A 89 -18.54 -14.40 -12.09
N LYS A 90 -18.91 -13.83 -13.24
CA LYS A 90 -18.76 -14.47 -14.57
C LYS A 90 -17.30 -14.81 -14.92
N ILE A 91 -16.34 -14.12 -14.31
CA ILE A 91 -14.90 -14.38 -14.49
C ILE A 91 -14.53 -15.76 -13.92
N HIS A 92 -15.25 -16.24 -12.90
CA HIS A 92 -15.00 -17.53 -12.29
C HIS A 92 -15.45 -18.68 -13.19
N GLU A 93 -16.49 -18.44 -14.00
CA GLU A 93 -17.09 -19.42 -14.91
C GLU A 93 -16.26 -19.62 -16.19
N SER A 94 -15.41 -18.64 -16.56
CA SER A 94 -14.64 -18.67 -17.79
C SER A 94 -13.29 -19.40 -17.68
N VAL A 95 -12.85 -19.77 -16.47
CA VAL A 95 -11.55 -20.39 -16.23
C VAL A 95 -11.66 -21.58 -15.29
N ARG A 96 -10.67 -22.48 -15.37
CA ARG A 96 -10.55 -23.64 -14.48
C ARG A 96 -9.19 -23.66 -13.79
N VAL A 97 -9.12 -24.36 -12.67
CA VAL A 97 -7.84 -24.61 -11.98
C VAL A 97 -6.87 -25.31 -12.94
N GLY A 98 -5.65 -24.81 -13.01
CA GLY A 98 -4.61 -25.26 -13.93
C GLY A 98 -4.52 -24.49 -15.24
N ASP A 99 -5.50 -23.65 -15.55
CA ASP A 99 -5.49 -22.88 -16.80
C ASP A 99 -4.40 -21.80 -16.78
N ALA A 100 -3.60 -21.76 -17.85
CA ALA A 100 -2.79 -20.59 -18.18
C ALA A 100 -3.72 -19.49 -18.69
N VAL A 101 -3.57 -18.28 -18.18
CA VAL A 101 -4.47 -17.16 -18.42
C VAL A 101 -3.71 -15.87 -18.64
N ARG A 102 -4.23 -15.02 -19.51
CA ARG A 102 -3.90 -13.60 -19.58
C ARG A 102 -5.04 -12.84 -18.92
N PHE A 103 -4.74 -12.00 -17.95
CA PHE A 103 -5.75 -11.27 -17.21
C PHE A 103 -5.32 -9.83 -16.99
N THR A 104 -6.32 -8.98 -16.79
CA THR A 104 -6.11 -7.56 -16.54
C THR A 104 -6.54 -7.27 -15.11
N VAL A 105 -5.62 -6.71 -14.33
CA VAL A 105 -5.91 -6.18 -13.01
C VAL A 105 -6.03 -4.66 -13.09
N ARG A 106 -7.10 -4.12 -12.51
CA ARG A 106 -7.31 -2.69 -12.41
C ARG A 106 -7.70 -2.30 -10.99
N GLY A 107 -7.23 -1.15 -10.55
CA GLY A 107 -7.65 -0.54 -9.30
C GLY A 107 -6.57 0.34 -8.71
N VAL A 108 -6.71 0.59 -7.41
CA VAL A 108 -5.83 1.48 -6.66
C VAL A 108 -5.08 0.62 -5.65
N PRO A 109 -3.76 0.43 -5.81
CA PRO A 109 -2.94 -0.33 -4.87
C PRO A 109 -3.21 0.01 -3.39
N PRO A 110 -3.39 -1.00 -2.52
CA PRO A 110 -3.32 -2.44 -2.78
C PRO A 110 -4.62 -3.08 -3.31
N ASN A 111 -5.69 -2.29 -3.43
CA ASN A 111 -7.02 -2.75 -3.83
C ASN A 111 -7.16 -2.83 -5.36
N VAL A 112 -6.70 -3.94 -5.94
CA VAL A 112 -6.86 -4.24 -7.37
C VAL A 112 -7.77 -5.46 -7.57
N ALA A 113 -8.51 -5.47 -8.67
CA ALA A 113 -9.41 -6.56 -9.04
C ALA A 113 -9.19 -6.98 -10.49
N ILE A 114 -9.46 -8.25 -10.79
CA ILE A 114 -9.45 -8.78 -12.15
C ILE A 114 -10.70 -8.26 -12.87
N ILE A 115 -10.50 -7.49 -13.93
CA ILE A 115 -11.61 -6.96 -14.75
C ILE A 115 -11.90 -7.85 -15.96
N THR A 116 -10.86 -8.49 -16.50
CA THR A 116 -10.96 -9.36 -17.67
C THR A 116 -9.98 -10.51 -17.51
N ILE A 117 -10.39 -11.71 -17.94
CA ILE A 117 -9.55 -12.90 -17.98
C ILE A 117 -9.82 -13.66 -19.28
N GLU A 118 -8.76 -14.12 -19.92
CA GLU A 118 -8.81 -14.98 -21.09
C GLU A 118 -7.80 -16.11 -20.94
N LYS A 119 -8.11 -17.26 -21.53
CA LYS A 119 -7.21 -18.41 -21.51
C LYS A 119 -6.04 -18.12 -22.43
N ALA A 120 -4.81 -18.27 -21.94
CA ALA A 120 -3.63 -18.22 -22.78
C ALA A 120 -3.67 -19.44 -23.72
N ARG A 121 -3.48 -19.18 -25.01
CA ARG A 121 -3.58 -20.18 -26.08
C ARG A 121 -2.50 -21.24 -25.98
#